data_AF-A0ABD2Z786-F1
#
_entry.id   AF-A0ABD2Z786-F1
#
_cell.length_a   1.000
_cell.length_b   1.000
_cell.length_c   1.000
_cell.angle_alpha   90.00
_cell.angle_beta   90.00
_cell.angle_gamma   90.00
#
_symmetry.space_group_name_H-M   'P 1'
#
loop_
_entity.id
_entity.type
_entity.pdbx_description
1 polymer ?
#
loop_
_entity_poly.entity_id
_entity_poly.type
_entity_poly.pdbx_seq_one_letter_code
_entity_poly.pdbx_strand_id
1 'polypeptide(L)'
;MIRNSKFGGKTMVAYLLQKGFPEVALHFAKEKLTRFNSAHGGQNTEIAVDSAKEIAGIDDWYRLGEEALRRRNTGILECAYQCTKNVGKLSFLYLIIGNLGKLSKMTKIAKDKNDDMAQFHNALCLGDLHERVKILANAGHLPLAYITASVHGIHDVAEHLAAELGG
;
A
#
# COMPACT_ATOMS: atom_id res chain seq x y z
N MET A 1 35.71 1.09 -32.14
CA MET A 1 35.65 0.90 -30.67
C MET A 1 34.99 2.13 -30.06
N ILE A 2 33.67 2.10 -29.92
CA ILE A 2 32.88 3.24 -29.42
C ILE A 2 32.53 2.96 -27.96
N ARG A 3 32.87 3.91 -27.09
CA ARG A 3 32.73 3.83 -25.63
C ARG A 3 31.25 3.81 -25.25
N ASN A 4 30.84 2.80 -24.46
CA ASN A 4 29.55 2.76 -23.77
C ASN A 4 29.47 3.89 -22.73
N SER A 5 29.02 5.07 -23.13
CA SER A 5 28.56 6.08 -22.19
C SER A 5 27.11 5.76 -21.79
N LYS A 6 26.89 5.54 -20.49
CA LYS A 6 25.56 5.48 -19.86
C LYS A 6 24.88 6.85 -19.98
N PHE A 7 24.40 7.19 -21.18
CA PHE A 7 23.57 8.37 -21.38
C PHE A 7 22.16 8.01 -20.91
N GLY A 8 21.75 8.58 -19.78
CA GLY A 8 20.54 8.19 -19.05
C GLY A 8 19.29 8.30 -19.93
N GLY A 9 18.53 7.21 -20.06
CA GLY A 9 17.28 7.18 -20.83
C GLY A 9 16.25 8.23 -20.37
N LYS A 10 16.37 8.75 -19.14
CA LYS A 10 15.57 9.88 -18.63
C LYS A 10 15.84 11.18 -19.40
N THR A 11 17.09 11.43 -19.82
CA THR A 11 17.49 12.66 -20.52
C THR A 11 17.02 12.67 -21.98
N MET A 12 17.00 11.50 -22.63
CA MET A 12 16.53 11.36 -24.02
C MET A 12 15.01 11.51 -24.13
N VAL A 13 14.24 10.93 -23.19
CA VAL A 13 12.77 11.06 -23.15
C VAL A 13 12.35 12.51 -22.88
N ALA A 14 13.03 13.20 -21.96
CA ALA A 14 12.78 14.62 -21.69
C ALA A 14 13.10 15.50 -22.92
N TYR A 15 14.19 15.23 -23.62
CA TYR A 15 14.60 15.97 -24.83
C TYR A 15 13.60 15.82 -25.98
N LEU A 16 13.09 14.61 -26.21
CA LEU A 16 12.13 14.32 -27.29
C LEU A 16 10.73 14.91 -27.02
N LEU A 17 10.30 14.97 -25.75
CA LEU A 17 9.08 15.68 -25.34
C LEU A 17 9.20 17.19 -25.55
N GLN A 18 10.35 17.77 -25.23
CA GLN A 18 10.60 19.21 -25.41
C GLN A 18 10.66 19.62 -26.89
N LYS A 19 10.99 18.69 -27.79
CA LYS A 19 11.07 18.92 -29.25
C LYS A 19 9.79 18.55 -30.00
N GLY A 20 8.73 18.16 -29.30
CA GLY A 20 7.42 17.92 -29.91
C GLY A 20 7.30 16.58 -30.64
N PHE A 21 8.09 15.57 -30.25
CA PHE A 21 8.01 14.20 -30.81
C PHE A 21 7.51 13.20 -29.75
N PRO A 22 6.25 13.33 -29.28
CA PRO A 22 5.71 12.52 -28.21
C PRO A 22 5.57 11.04 -28.59
N GLU A 23 5.32 10.69 -29.87
CA GLU A 23 5.14 9.29 -30.27
C GLU A 23 6.42 8.46 -30.14
N VAL A 24 7.59 9.09 -30.37
CA VAL A 24 8.90 8.42 -30.28
C VAL A 24 9.37 8.30 -28.83
N ALA A 25 9.11 9.32 -28.00
CA ALA A 25 9.30 9.23 -26.55
C ALA A 25 8.44 8.12 -25.93
N LEU A 26 7.19 8.00 -26.42
CA LEU A 26 6.28 6.92 -26.06
C LEU A 26 6.76 5.56 -26.58
N HIS A 27 7.50 5.48 -27.69
CA HIS A 27 8.13 4.25 -28.19
C HIS A 27 9.27 3.76 -27.26
N PHE A 28 10.12 4.67 -26.76
CA PHE A 28 11.17 4.32 -25.79
C PHE A 28 10.63 4.02 -24.39
N ALA A 29 9.58 4.72 -23.95
CA ALA A 29 8.81 4.33 -22.78
C ALA A 29 8.11 2.98 -23.01
N LYS A 30 7.57 2.76 -24.22
CA LYS A 30 6.97 1.49 -24.64
C LYS A 30 7.97 0.36 -24.65
N GLU A 31 9.26 0.45 -24.96
CA GLU A 31 10.11 -0.76 -24.83
C GLU A 31 10.15 -1.33 -23.40
N LYS A 32 10.09 -0.44 -22.39
CA LYS A 32 10.03 -0.83 -20.97
C LYS A 32 8.61 -1.14 -20.50
N LEU A 33 7.63 -0.34 -20.95
CA LEU A 33 6.20 -0.52 -20.64
C LEU A 33 5.55 -1.65 -21.46
N THR A 34 6.12 -2.05 -22.59
CA THR A 34 5.71 -3.17 -23.46
C THR A 34 6.37 -4.44 -22.96
N ARG A 35 7.53 -4.42 -22.31
CA ARG A 35 7.96 -5.55 -21.44
C ARG A 35 7.02 -5.73 -20.24
N PHE A 36 6.55 -4.63 -19.66
CA PHE A 36 5.54 -4.64 -18.59
C PHE A 36 4.16 -5.10 -19.07
N ASN A 37 3.71 -4.66 -20.26
CA ASN A 37 2.40 -4.99 -20.83
C ASN A 37 2.37 -6.31 -21.62
N SER A 38 3.49 -6.78 -22.18
CA SER A 38 3.61 -8.10 -22.85
C SER A 38 3.63 -9.27 -21.87
N ALA A 39 3.62 -9.00 -20.56
CA ALA A 39 3.27 -9.99 -19.54
C ALA A 39 1.75 -10.26 -19.48
N HIS A 40 1.00 -9.97 -20.55
CA HIS A 40 -0.36 -10.45 -20.77
C HIS A 40 -0.31 -11.92 -21.23
N GLY A 41 -0.21 -12.79 -20.23
CA GLY A 41 0.01 -14.22 -20.38
C GLY A 41 1.02 -14.62 -19.31
N GLY A 42 0.53 -15.11 -18.17
CA GLY A 42 1.31 -15.29 -16.96
C GLY A 42 2.64 -16.00 -17.20
N GLN A 43 3.74 -15.32 -16.87
CA GLN A 43 5.02 -15.91 -16.44
C GLN A 43 6.10 -14.86 -16.09
N ASN A 44 5.93 -13.57 -16.45
CA ASN A 44 7.00 -12.57 -16.32
C ASN A 44 6.63 -11.22 -15.64
N THR A 45 5.59 -11.21 -14.78
CA THR A 45 5.16 -10.01 -14.06
C THR A 45 6.15 -9.53 -12.99
N GLU A 46 6.90 -10.45 -12.37
CA GLU A 46 7.84 -10.12 -11.29
C GLU A 46 9.08 -9.36 -11.80
N ILE A 47 9.67 -9.81 -12.91
CA ILE A 47 10.84 -9.17 -13.52
C ILE A 47 10.54 -7.73 -13.97
N ALA A 48 9.33 -7.50 -14.49
CA ALA A 48 8.89 -6.18 -14.92
C ALA A 48 8.67 -5.24 -13.73
N VAL A 49 8.14 -5.76 -12.62
CA VAL A 49 7.95 -5.02 -11.37
C VAL A 49 9.29 -4.68 -10.73
N ASP A 50 10.24 -5.61 -10.68
CA ASP A 50 11.54 -5.37 -10.06
C ASP A 50 12.38 -4.38 -10.86
N SER A 51 12.32 -4.44 -12.19
CA SER A 51 12.92 -3.42 -13.07
C SER A 51 12.29 -2.03 -12.87
N ALA A 52 10.99 -1.98 -12.58
CA ALA A 52 10.28 -0.72 -12.32
C ALA A 52 10.67 -0.12 -10.96
N LYS A 53 10.88 -0.94 -9.92
CA LYS A 53 11.30 -0.48 -8.58
C LYS A 53 12.63 0.27 -8.60
N GLU A 54 13.53 -0.07 -9.52
CA GLU A 54 14.84 0.57 -9.64
C GLU A 54 14.80 1.96 -10.30
N ILE A 55 13.77 2.26 -11.10
CA ILE A 55 13.79 3.42 -12.02
C ILE A 55 12.64 4.40 -11.77
N ALA A 56 11.47 3.88 -11.36
CA ALA A 56 10.22 4.62 -11.26
C ALA A 56 10.18 5.54 -10.02
N GLY A 57 9.66 6.75 -10.21
CA GLY A 57 9.37 7.68 -9.12
C GLY A 57 8.07 7.33 -8.38
N ILE A 58 7.83 7.98 -7.24
CA ILE A 58 6.60 7.80 -6.45
C ILE A 58 5.35 8.13 -7.28
N ASP A 59 5.39 9.16 -8.11
CA ASP A 59 4.27 9.60 -8.96
C ASP A 59 3.93 8.60 -10.07
N ASP A 60 4.93 7.89 -10.59
CA ASP A 60 4.74 6.83 -11.58
C ASP A 60 3.95 5.67 -10.96
N TRP A 61 4.28 5.29 -9.72
CA TRP A 61 3.55 4.26 -8.97
C TRP A 61 2.13 4.68 -8.62
N TYR A 62 1.90 5.96 -8.31
CA TYR A 62 0.54 6.47 -8.12
C TYR A 62 -0.32 6.32 -9.39
N ARG A 63 0.18 6.80 -10.53
CA ARG A 63 -0.51 6.67 -11.83
C ARG A 63 -0.75 5.21 -12.20
N LEU A 64 0.25 4.36 -11.98
CA LEU A 64 0.13 2.93 -12.24
C LEU A 64 -0.93 2.28 -11.35
N GLY A 65 -1.00 2.65 -10.08
CA GLY A 65 -2.02 2.17 -9.15
C GLY A 65 -3.43 2.56 -9.58
N GLU A 66 -3.64 3.80 -10.05
CA GLU A 66 -4.95 4.24 -10.56
C GLU A 66 -5.40 3.46 -11.79
N GLU A 67 -4.49 3.21 -12.75
CA GLU A 67 -4.79 2.40 -13.93
C GLU A 67 -5.02 0.92 -13.57
N ALA A 68 -4.22 0.36 -12.66
CA ALA A 68 -4.40 -1.00 -12.17
C ALA A 68 -5.76 -1.18 -11.49
N LEU A 69 -6.19 -0.19 -10.69
CA LEU A 69 -7.52 -0.16 -10.08
C LEU A 69 -8.62 -0.13 -11.12
N ARG A 70 -8.52 0.74 -12.14
CA ARG A 70 -9.51 0.83 -13.23
C ARG A 70 -9.67 -0.49 -13.98
N ARG A 71 -8.56 -1.22 -14.15
CA ARG A 71 -8.51 -2.52 -14.84
C ARG A 71 -8.77 -3.72 -13.91
N ARG A 72 -9.00 -3.49 -12.62
CA ARG A 72 -9.15 -4.53 -11.58
C ARG A 72 -7.96 -5.49 -11.50
N ASN A 73 -6.75 -5.02 -11.84
CA ASN A 73 -5.53 -5.79 -11.70
C ASN A 73 -5.00 -5.64 -10.27
N THR A 74 -5.37 -6.57 -9.40
CA THR A 74 -5.03 -6.54 -7.97
C THR A 74 -3.54 -6.75 -7.68
N GLY A 75 -2.82 -7.51 -8.51
CA GLY A 75 -1.40 -7.77 -8.31
C GLY A 75 -0.54 -6.51 -8.52
N ILE A 76 -0.79 -5.79 -9.62
CA ILE A 76 -0.10 -4.51 -9.88
C ILE A 76 -0.54 -3.45 -8.87
N LEU A 77 -1.82 -3.45 -8.49
CA LEU A 77 -2.34 -2.52 -7.48
C LEU A 77 -1.68 -2.71 -6.12
N GLU A 78 -1.51 -3.96 -5.68
CA GLU A 78 -0.80 -4.30 -4.44
C GLU A 78 0.65 -3.80 -4.49
N CYS A 79 1.34 -4.06 -5.60
CA CYS A 79 2.71 -3.60 -5.82
C CYS A 79 2.80 -2.06 -5.75
N ALA A 80 1.91 -1.36 -6.44
CA ALA A 80 1.87 0.10 -6.43
C ALA A 80 1.72 0.65 -5.00
N TYR A 81 0.79 0.10 -4.21
CA TYR A 81 0.58 0.53 -2.82
C TYR A 81 1.76 0.20 -1.90
N GLN A 82 2.46 -0.92 -2.11
CA GLN A 82 3.69 -1.24 -1.40
C GLN A 82 4.82 -0.25 -1.75
N CYS A 83 5.02 0.04 -3.04
CA CYS A 83 6.03 0.97 -3.52
C CYS A 83 5.79 2.41 -3.04
N THR A 84 4.52 2.85 -2.99
CA THR A 84 4.15 4.16 -2.43
C THR A 84 4.09 4.18 -0.90
N LYS A 85 4.31 3.04 -0.23
CA LYS A 85 4.17 2.85 1.23
C LYS A 85 2.79 3.28 1.76
N ASN A 86 1.73 3.10 0.97
CA ASN A 86 0.38 3.48 1.38
C ASN A 86 -0.28 2.32 2.16
N VAL A 87 -0.02 2.28 3.47
CA VAL A 87 -0.48 1.21 4.36
C VAL A 87 -1.99 1.11 4.41
N GLY A 88 -2.71 2.24 4.51
CA GLY A 88 -4.17 2.26 4.60
C GLY A 88 -4.84 1.68 3.35
N LYS A 89 -4.42 2.09 2.15
CA LYS A 89 -4.95 1.55 0.89
C LYS A 89 -4.61 0.06 0.73
N LEU A 90 -3.43 -0.36 1.18
CA LEU A 90 -3.00 -1.75 1.13
C LEU A 90 -3.83 -2.65 2.06
N SER A 91 -4.09 -2.22 3.29
CA SER A 91 -4.93 -2.95 4.24
C SER A 91 -6.37 -3.07 3.76
N PHE A 92 -6.92 -1.99 3.20
CA PHE A 92 -8.25 -2.02 2.59
C PHE A 92 -8.32 -2.94 1.37
N LEU A 93 -7.28 -2.96 0.53
CA LEU A 93 -7.18 -3.90 -0.59
C LEU A 93 -7.21 -5.35 -0.11
N TYR A 94 -6.49 -5.70 0.96
CA TYR A 94 -6.50 -7.05 1.51
C TYR A 94 -7.84 -7.43 2.12
N LEU A 95 -8.57 -6.49 2.71
CA LEU A 95 -9.93 -6.70 3.17
C LEU A 95 -10.85 -7.06 2.00
N ILE A 96 -10.84 -6.27 0.92
CA ILE A 96 -11.72 -6.49 -0.25
C ILE A 96 -11.43 -7.83 -0.94
N ILE A 97 -10.15 -8.19 -1.07
CA ILE A 97 -9.75 -9.47 -1.68
C ILE A 97 -10.00 -10.66 -0.73
N GLY A 98 -10.26 -10.41 0.55
CA GLY A 98 -10.41 -11.45 1.57
C GLY A 98 -9.09 -12.08 2.00
N ASN A 99 -7.95 -11.42 1.77
CA ASN A 99 -6.64 -11.92 2.16
C ASN A 99 -6.30 -11.54 3.61
N LEU A 100 -6.99 -12.21 4.55
CA LEU A 100 -6.79 -12.00 5.99
C LEU A 100 -5.37 -12.35 6.47
N GLY A 101 -4.69 -13.28 5.78
CA GLY A 101 -3.31 -13.65 6.10
C GLY A 101 -2.32 -12.51 5.85
N LYS A 102 -2.45 -11.81 4.72
CA LYS A 102 -1.65 -10.60 4.44
C LYS A 102 -2.05 -9.44 5.34
N LEU A 103 -3.34 -9.27 5.62
CA LEU A 103 -3.83 -8.24 6.54
C LEU A 103 -3.29 -8.42 7.97
N SER A 104 -3.26 -9.65 8.49
CA SER A 104 -2.66 -9.96 9.80
C SER A 104 -1.15 -9.64 9.84
N LYS A 105 -0.43 -9.91 8.75
CA LYS A 105 0.98 -9.49 8.63
C LYS A 105 1.13 -7.97 8.65
N MET A 106 0.23 -7.23 8.02
CA MET A 106 0.23 -5.76 8.09
C MET A 106 0.03 -5.25 9.52
N THR A 107 -0.81 -5.91 10.33
CA THR A 107 -0.95 -5.59 11.76
C THR A 107 0.36 -5.76 12.51
N LYS A 108 1.11 -6.83 12.25
CA LYS A 108 2.43 -7.05 12.87
C LYS A 108 3.43 -5.98 12.46
N ILE A 109 3.49 -5.64 11.17
CA ILE A 109 4.37 -4.58 10.66
C ILE A 109 4.02 -3.21 11.29
N ALA A 110 2.73 -2.92 11.49
CA ALA A 110 2.29 -1.69 12.15
C ALA A 110 2.75 -1.66 13.63
N LYS A 111 2.61 -2.78 14.35
CA LYS A 111 3.12 -2.95 15.73
C LYS A 111 4.64 -2.71 15.79
N ASP A 112 5.39 -3.35 14.90
CA ASP A 112 6.86 -3.23 14.87
C ASP A 112 7.33 -1.80 14.56
N LYS A 113 6.51 -1.02 13.84
CA LYS A 113 6.79 0.39 13.51
C LYS A 113 6.26 1.39 14.53
N ASN A 114 5.56 0.93 15.58
CA ASN A 114 4.81 1.78 16.51
C ASN A 114 3.82 2.72 15.79
N ASP A 115 3.16 2.22 14.74
CA ASP A 115 2.13 2.97 14.01
C ASP A 115 0.75 2.57 14.53
N ASP A 116 0.35 3.22 15.64
CA ASP A 116 -0.91 2.93 16.33
C ASP A 116 -2.13 3.13 15.42
N MET A 117 -2.07 4.12 14.50
CA MET A 117 -3.18 4.40 13.59
C MET A 117 -3.33 3.28 12.55
N ALA A 118 -2.23 2.82 11.96
CA ALA A 118 -2.27 1.68 11.04
C ALA A 118 -2.69 0.40 11.76
N GLN A 119 -2.23 0.19 13.00
CA GLN A 119 -2.62 -0.97 13.80
C GLN A 119 -4.12 -0.95 14.11
N PHE A 120 -4.67 0.21 14.48
CA PHE A 120 -6.09 0.38 14.73
C PHE A 120 -6.93 0.13 13.47
N HIS A 121 -6.53 0.70 12.33
CA HIS A 121 -7.21 0.44 11.05
C HIS A 121 -7.18 -1.03 10.65
N ASN A 122 -6.06 -1.72 10.87
CA ASN A 122 -5.95 -3.14 10.57
C ASN A 122 -6.84 -3.98 11.50
N ALA A 123 -6.87 -3.66 12.79
CA ALA A 123 -7.78 -4.29 13.75
C ALA A 123 -9.25 -4.05 13.39
N LEU A 124 -9.59 -2.85 12.91
CA LEU A 124 -10.92 -2.53 12.37
C LEU A 124 -11.27 -3.39 11.16
N CYS A 125 -10.35 -3.55 10.20
CA CYS A 125 -10.56 -4.39 9.03
C CYS A 125 -10.67 -5.88 9.38
N LEU A 126 -9.96 -6.34 10.42
CA LEU A 126 -10.02 -7.73 10.90
C LEU A 126 -11.22 -8.01 11.80
N GLY A 127 -11.88 -6.97 12.31
CA GLY A 127 -12.91 -7.10 13.34
C GLY A 127 -12.35 -7.47 14.72
N ASP A 128 -11.06 -7.23 14.97
CA ASP A 128 -10.42 -7.52 16.26
C ASP A 128 -10.76 -6.43 17.28
N LEU A 129 -11.81 -6.68 18.05
CA LEU A 129 -12.36 -5.75 19.03
C LEU A 129 -11.43 -5.55 20.24
N HIS A 130 -10.82 -6.62 20.72
CA HIS A 130 -9.91 -6.56 21.87
C HIS A 130 -8.68 -5.71 21.54
N GLU A 131 -8.11 -5.90 20.35
CA GLU A 131 -6.98 -5.12 19.89
C GLU A 131 -7.36 -3.64 19.71
N ARG A 132 -8.56 -3.34 19.18
CA ARG A 132 -9.07 -1.96 19.08
C ARG A 132 -9.15 -1.28 20.44
N VAL A 133 -9.76 -1.93 21.44
CA VAL A 133 -9.89 -1.39 22.81
C VAL A 133 -8.51 -1.18 23.44
N LYS A 134 -7.60 -2.15 23.29
CA LYS A 134 -6.24 -2.07 23.80
C LYS A 134 -5.46 -0.88 23.22
N ILE A 135 -5.53 -0.65 21.90
CA ILE A 135 -4.84 0.46 21.26
C ILE A 135 -5.39 1.80 21.77
N LEU A 136 -6.73 1.91 21.87
CA LEU A 136 -7.37 3.13 22.39
C LEU A 136 -6.96 3.42 23.84
N ALA A 137 -6.91 2.39 24.69
CA ALA A 137 -6.49 2.54 26.07
C ALA A 137 -5.01 2.96 26.16
N ASN A 138 -4.13 2.29 25.41
CA ASN A 138 -2.69 2.59 25.38
C ASN A 138 -2.39 4.00 24.85
N ALA A 139 -3.21 4.51 23.92
CA ALA A 139 -3.12 5.87 23.40
C ALA A 139 -3.67 6.94 24.38
N GLY A 140 -4.17 6.54 25.55
CA GLY A 140 -4.76 7.43 26.56
C GLY A 140 -6.22 7.81 26.28
N HIS A 141 -6.85 7.25 25.27
CA HIS A 141 -8.26 7.48 24.93
C HIS A 141 -9.20 6.54 25.71
N LEU A 142 -9.06 6.54 27.04
CA LEU A 142 -9.81 5.66 27.94
C LEU A 142 -11.35 5.73 27.77
N PRO A 143 -11.98 6.93 27.60
CA PRO A 143 -13.43 6.99 27.37
C PRO A 143 -13.84 6.29 26.06
N LEU A 144 -13.02 6.40 25.01
CA LEU A 144 -13.30 5.77 23.73
C LEU A 144 -13.07 4.25 23.79
N ALA A 145 -12.06 3.81 24.54
CA ALA A 145 -11.82 2.41 24.84
C ALA A 145 -13.02 1.80 25.59
N TYR A 146 -13.52 2.50 26.62
CA TYR A 146 -14.67 2.09 27.43
C TYR A 146 -15.95 1.98 26.58
N ILE A 147 -16.27 3.00 25.78
CA ILE A 147 -17.46 2.97 24.91
C ILE A 147 -17.33 1.83 23.90
N THR A 148 -16.14 1.64 23.32
CA THR A 148 -15.90 0.55 22.37
C THR A 148 -16.12 -0.82 23.03
N ALA A 149 -15.57 -1.04 24.23
CA ALA A 149 -15.77 -2.27 24.98
C ALA A 149 -17.24 -2.50 25.34
N SER A 150 -17.92 -1.47 25.84
CA SER A 150 -19.32 -1.53 26.29
C SER A 150 -20.29 -1.82 25.14
N VAL A 151 -20.16 -1.10 24.03
CA VAL A 151 -21.02 -1.28 22.85
C VAL A 151 -20.83 -2.64 22.21
N HIS A 152 -19.61 -3.19 22.26
CA HIS A 152 -19.29 -4.48 21.67
C HIS A 152 -19.39 -5.67 22.64
N GLY A 153 -19.89 -5.47 23.87
CA GLY A 153 -20.16 -6.54 24.83
C GLY A 153 -18.94 -7.12 25.56
N ILE A 154 -17.82 -6.40 25.58
CA ILE A 154 -16.61 -6.77 26.31
C ILE A 154 -16.69 -6.21 27.74
N HIS A 155 -17.61 -6.76 28.53
CA HIS A 155 -18.00 -6.20 29.83
C HIS A 155 -16.87 -6.22 30.87
N ASP A 156 -16.04 -7.25 30.87
CA ASP A 156 -14.87 -7.39 31.73
C ASP A 156 -13.88 -6.23 31.54
N VAL A 157 -13.55 -5.90 30.29
CA VAL A 157 -12.65 -4.78 29.97
C VAL A 157 -13.34 -3.44 30.20
N ALA A 158 -14.65 -3.35 29.93
CA ALA A 158 -15.42 -2.14 30.18
C ALA A 158 -15.47 -1.78 31.67
N GLU A 159 -15.70 -2.75 32.56
CA GLU A 159 -15.71 -2.54 34.01
C GLU A 159 -14.33 -2.09 34.52
N HIS A 160 -13.25 -2.71 34.02
CA HIS A 160 -11.90 -2.29 34.35
C HIS A 160 -11.62 -0.84 33.92
N LEU A 161 -11.99 -0.48 32.69
CA LEU A 161 -11.80 0.88 32.16
C LEU A 161 -12.68 1.91 32.88
N ALA A 162 -13.89 1.54 33.32
CA ALA A 162 -14.75 2.41 34.11
C ALA A 162 -14.13 2.73 35.48
N ALA A 163 -13.51 1.73 36.13
CA ALA A 163 -12.81 1.93 37.40
C ALA A 163 -11.62 2.90 37.25
N GLU A 164 -10.86 2.81 36.14
CA GLU A 164 -9.78 3.75 35.83
C GLU A 164 -10.27 5.18 35.56
N LEU A 165 -11.49 5.34 35.02
CA LEU A 165 -12.13 6.62 34.75
C LEU A 165 -12.76 7.27 35.99
N GLY A 166 -12.81 6.56 37.13
CA GLY A 166 -13.35 7.07 38.39
C GLY A 166 -14.82 6.76 38.66
N GLY A 167 -15.42 5.80 37.92
CA GLY A 167 -16.81 5.35 38.09
C GLY A 167 -17.78 5.96 37.11
#